data_AF-X1DF70-F1
#
_entry.id   AF-X1DF70-F1
#
_cell.length_a   1.000
_cell.length_b   1.000
_cell.length_c   1.000
_cell.angle_alpha   90.00
_cell.angle_beta   90.00
_cell.angle_gamma   90.00
#
_symmetry.space_group_name_H-M   'P 1'
#
loop_
_entity.id
_entity.type
_entity.pdbx_description
1 polymer ?
#
loop_
_entity_poly.entity_id
_entity_poly.type
_entity_poly.pdbx_seq_one_letter_code
_entity_poly.pdbx_strand_id
1 'polypeptide(L)' 'MKINIVCVIGAGIMGAGIAQLISTYGYKVNLVDMNEELLNKAKNAIEKNYKVNEIIHIKPVRI' A
#
# COMPACT_ATOMS: atom_id res chain seq x y z
N MET A 1 -18.15 -11.52 -8.81
CA MET A 1 -16.75 -11.77 -8.41
C MET A 1 -16.42 -10.86 -7.23
N LYS A 2 -15.89 -11.39 -6.12
CA LYS A 2 -15.63 -10.62 -4.89
C LYS A 2 -14.11 -10.49 -4.69
N ILE A 3 -13.61 -9.25 -4.62
CA ILE A 3 -12.18 -8.97 -4.41
C ILE A 3 -11.99 -8.77 -2.91
N ASN A 4 -11.16 -9.60 -2.29
CA ASN A 4 -10.92 -9.55 -0.84
C ASN A 4 -9.68 -8.73 -0.48
N ILE A 5 -8.58 -8.89 -1.24
CA ILE A 5 -7.28 -8.24 -1.00
C ILE A 5 -6.66 -7.89 -2.35
N VAL A 6 -6.06 -6.71 -2.46
CA VAL A 6 -5.28 -6.29 -3.62
C VAL A 6 -3.82 -6.13 -3.22
N CYS A 7 -2.90 -6.67 -4.04
CA CYS A 7 -1.48 -6.49 -3.85
C CYS A 7 -0.94 -5.49 -4.87
N VAL A 8 -0.18 -4.49 -4.39
CA VAL A 8 0.52 -3.51 -5.23
C VAL A 8 2.01 -3.75 -5.07
N ILE A 9 2.68 -4.02 -6.21
CA ILE A 9 4.12 -4.28 -6.27
C ILE A 9 4.80 -3.01 -6.79
N GLY A 10 5.72 -2.47 -6.00
CA GLY A 10 6.35 -1.17 -6.17
C GLY A 10 5.70 -0.10 -5.30
N ALA A 11 6.46 0.52 -4.40
CA ALA A 11 6.07 1.60 -3.50
C ALA A 11 6.57 2.98 -3.98
N GLY A 12 6.85 3.13 -5.27
CA GLY A 12 7.08 4.42 -5.90
C GLY A 12 5.82 5.30 -5.92
N ILE A 13 5.91 6.46 -6.59
CA ILE A 13 4.84 7.48 -6.61
C ILE A 13 3.49 6.88 -7.05
N MET A 14 3.48 6.14 -8.17
CA MET A 14 2.26 5.53 -8.69
C MET A 14 1.75 4.40 -7.79
N GLY A 15 2.64 3.57 -7.26
CA GLY A 15 2.26 2.45 -6.39
C GLY A 15 1.61 2.92 -5.09
N ALA A 16 2.14 3.97 -4.49
CA ALA A 16 1.53 4.63 -3.34
C ALA A 16 0.14 5.20 -3.67
N GLY A 17 -0.02 5.86 -4.83
CA GLY A 17 -1.30 6.42 -5.26
C GLY A 17 -2.36 5.35 -5.55
N ILE A 18 -1.96 4.24 -6.19
CA ILE A 18 -2.85 3.10 -6.45
C ILE A 18 -3.27 2.45 -5.12
N ALA A 19 -2.32 2.23 -4.21
CA ALA A 19 -2.61 1.66 -2.90
C ALA A 19 -3.57 2.54 -2.09
N GLN A 20 -3.37 3.86 -2.12
CA GLN A 20 -4.27 4.82 -1.50
C GLN A 20 -5.67 4.77 -2.10
N LEU A 21 -5.79 4.79 -3.43
CA LEU A 21 -7.06 4.77 -4.13
C LEU A 21 -7.87 3.52 -3.77
N ILE A 22 -7.24 2.35 -3.86
CA ILE A 22 -7.89 1.06 -3.59
C ILE A 22 -8.31 0.96 -2.12
N SER A 23 -7.46 1.43 -1.21
CA SER A 23 -7.78 1.47 0.21
C SER A 23 -8.94 2.41 0.52
N THR A 24 -9.09 3.50 -0.26
CA THR A 24 -10.20 4.46 -0.11
C THR A 24 -11.55 3.85 -0.53
N TYR A 25 -11.53 2.89 -1.46
CA TYR A 25 -12.72 2.12 -1.83
C TYR A 25 -13.06 1.00 -0.85
N GLY A 26 -12.35 0.90 0.28
CA GLY A 26 -12.64 -0.07 1.34
C GLY A 26 -12.09 -1.48 1.08
N TYR A 27 -11.20 -1.64 0.11
CA TYR A 27 -10.49 -2.91 -0.11
C TYR A 27 -9.23 -2.99 0.77
N LYS A 28 -8.88 -4.21 1.20
CA LYS A 28 -7.60 -4.48 1.84
C LYS A 28 -6.49 -4.40 0.82
N VAL A 29 -5.42 -3.66 1.14
CA VAL A 29 -4.27 -3.48 0.24
C VAL A 29 -2.97 -3.90 0.91
N ASN A 30 -2.20 -4.74 0.21
CA ASN A 30 -0.82 -5.05 0.56
C ASN A 30 0.11 -4.27 -0.39
N LEU A 31 0.93 -3.38 0.15
CA LEU A 31 1.95 -2.66 -0.63
C LEU A 31 3.32 -3.31 -0.39
N VAL A 32 4.00 -3.64 -1.48
CA VAL A 32 5.24 -4.42 -1.45
C VAL A 32 6.31 -3.72 -2.27
N ASP A 33 7.52 -3.60 -1.73
CA ASP A 33 8.71 -3.13 -2.43
C ASP A 33 9.94 -3.84 -1.84
N MET A 34 11.03 -3.86 -2.59
CA MET A 34 12.33 -4.33 -2.09
C MET A 34 13.02 -3.26 -1.23
N ASN A 35 12.70 -1.98 -1.46
CA ASN A 35 13.26 -0.85 -0.74
C ASN A 35 12.33 -0.42 0.41
N GLU A 36 12.80 -0.66 1.63
CA GLU A 36 12.07 -0.32 2.87
C GLU A 36 11.89 1.20 3.06
N GLU A 37 12.82 2.02 2.56
CA GLU A 37 12.71 3.48 2.62
C GLU A 37 11.56 4.00 1.74
N LEU A 38 11.41 3.41 0.54
CA LEU A 38 10.28 3.74 -0.35
C LEU A 38 8.94 3.30 0.26
N LEU A 39 8.90 2.11 0.88
CA LEU A 39 7.72 1.66 1.62
C LEU A 39 7.33 2.60 2.76
N ASN A 40 8.31 3.04 3.55
CA ASN A 40 8.06 3.98 4.64
C ASN A 40 7.60 5.36 4.13
N LYS A 41 8.19 5.86 3.04
CA LYS A 41 7.73 7.10 2.38
C LYS A 41 6.30 6.98 1.88
N ALA A 42 5.97 5.89 1.18
CA ALA A 42 4.63 5.61 0.70
C ALA A 42 3.64 5.51 1.87
N LYS A 43 3.97 4.76 2.93
CA LYS A 43 3.16 4.65 4.13
C LYS A 43 2.85 6.02 4.75
N ASN A 44 3.88 6.83 5.00
CA ASN A 44 3.71 8.17 5.57
C ASN A 44 2.87 9.07 4.67
N ALA A 45 3.05 8.99 3.35
CA ALA A 45 2.26 9.76 2.39
C ALA A 45 0.78 9.36 2.40
N ILE A 46 0.49 8.06 2.54
CA ILE A 46 -0.88 7.55 2.59
C ILE A 46 -1.53 7.87 3.94
N GLU A 47 -0.84 7.68 5.06
CA GLU A 47 -1.33 7.98 6.42
C GLU A 47 -1.59 9.47 6.66
N LYS A 48 -0.77 10.36 6.07
CA LYS A 48 -0.98 11.81 6.19
C LYS A 48 -2.28 12.28 5.53
N ASN A 49 -2.70 11.59 4.46
CA ASN A 49 -3.84 12.00 3.66
C ASN A 49 -5.13 11.21 3.96
N TYR A 50 -5.04 10.07 4.65
CA TYR A 50 -6.18 9.21 4.94
C TYR A 50 -6.03 8.49 6.29
N LYS A 51 -7.11 8.45 7.10
CA LYS A 51 -7.23 7.53 8.24
C LYS A 51 -7.45 6.12 7.68
N VAL A 52 -6.36 5.42 7.39
CA VAL A 52 -6.49 4.10 6.79
C VAL A 52 -6.85 3.09 7.86
N ASN A 53 -8.06 2.55 7.79
CA ASN A 53 -8.51 1.62 8.82
C ASN A 53 -7.79 0.28 8.76
N GLU A 54 -7.23 -0.16 7.61
CA GLU A 54 -6.49 -1.43 7.51
C GLU A 54 -5.51 -1.50 6.29
N ILE A 55 -4.37 -0.76 6.28
CA ILE A 55 -3.25 -1.16 5.40
C ILE A 55 -2.52 -2.30 6.08
N ILE A 56 -2.68 -3.50 5.53
CA ILE A 56 -2.18 -4.72 6.13
C ILE A 56 -0.78 -4.98 5.59
N HIS A 57 0.16 -4.89 6.52
CA HIS A 57 1.47 -5.55 6.52
C HIS A 57 2.45 -5.20 5.39
N ILE A 58 3.45 -4.43 5.79
CA ILE A 58 4.65 -4.08 5.03
C ILE A 58 5.66 -5.20 5.30
N LYS A 59 5.85 -6.11 4.35
CA LYS A 59 7.03 -6.99 4.37
C LYS A 59 7.88 -6.67 3.15
N PRO A 60 9.17 -6.34 3.33
CA PRO A 60 10.09 -6.36 2.20
C PRO A 60 10.10 -7.78 1.63
N VAL A 61 9.89 -7.90 0.33
CA VAL A 61 10.09 -9.19 -0.34
C VAL A 61 11.59 -9.40 -0.47
N ARG A 62 12.12 -10.26 0.40
CA ARG A 62 13.40 -10.93 0.15
C ARG A 62 13.14 -12.04 -0.85
N ILE A 63 13.68 -11.88 -2.06
CA ILE A 63 13.81 -12.96 -3.04
C ILE A 63 14.91 -13.90 -2.55
#